data_AF-A0A2Y9FN06-F1
#
_entry.id   AF-A0A2Y9FN06-F1
#
_cell.length_a   1.000
_cell.length_b   1.000
_cell.length_c   1.000
_cell.angle_alpha   90.00
_cell.angle_beta   90.00
_cell.angle_gamma   90.00
#
_symmetry.space_group_name_H-M   'P 1'
#
loop_
_entity.id
_entity.type
_entity.pdbx_description
1 polymer ?
#
loop_
_entity_poly.entity_id
_entity_poly.type
_entity_poly.pdbx_seq_one_letter_code
_entity_poly.pdbx_strand_id
1 'polypeptide(L)'
;MEEYEEKVLALGRLELADHTQKLNSVHTPSGQRWRGSYSCDCVRGEEMQRKMCSLFREVLPCDTVNRKILTESVESLSLDLSGISPLFVTWKTGRDKRLRGCIGTFSAMNLHSGLREYTLTSALKDSRFPPLTREELPKLFCSVSLLTNFEDASDYLDWEVGVHGIRIEFINEKGVKRTATYLPEVAKEQDWDQIQTIDSLLRKGGFKAPITSEFRKTIKLTRYRSEKVTISYAEYIASRQHCFQNGTLHAPPLYNHYS
;
A
#
# COMPACT_ATOMS: atom_id res chain seq x y z
N MET A 1 11.69 28.70 14.42
CA MET A 1 10.44 27.90 14.55
C MET A 1 10.01 27.29 13.21
N GLU A 2 10.27 27.95 12.07
CA GLU A 2 10.11 27.36 10.73
C GLU A 2 11.07 26.19 10.43
N GLU A 3 12.26 26.17 11.03
CA GLU A 3 13.26 25.10 10.81
C GLU A 3 12.89 23.74 11.45
N TYR A 4 11.89 23.70 12.34
CA TYR A 4 11.43 22.45 12.99
C TYR A 4 10.21 21.84 12.26
N GLU A 5 9.35 22.66 11.67
CA GLU A 5 8.25 22.20 10.80
C GLU A 5 8.77 21.65 9.47
N GLU A 6 9.86 22.21 8.94
CA GLU A 6 10.54 21.65 7.77
C GLU A 6 11.23 20.32 8.12
N LYS A 7 11.75 20.14 9.34
CA LYS A 7 12.30 18.85 9.80
C LYS A 7 11.24 17.76 9.97
N VAL A 8 10.03 18.05 10.48
CA VAL A 8 8.99 17.01 10.62
C VAL A 8 8.43 16.56 9.27
N LEU A 9 8.49 17.41 8.23
CA LEU A 9 8.14 17.04 6.86
C LEU A 9 9.33 16.48 6.04
N ALA A 10 10.57 16.86 6.38
CA ALA A 10 11.80 16.42 5.70
C ALA A 10 12.45 15.15 6.30
N LEU A 11 12.21 14.81 7.57
CA LEU A 11 12.73 13.60 8.23
C LEU A 11 12.17 12.29 7.65
N GLY A 12 11.24 12.38 6.70
CA GLY A 12 10.83 11.26 5.86
C GLY A 12 11.83 10.87 4.75
N ARG A 13 12.99 11.54 4.61
CA ARG A 13 14.02 11.25 3.57
C ARG A 13 15.45 11.57 4.05
N LEU A 14 16.33 10.54 4.02
CA LEU A 14 17.82 10.51 4.15
C LEU A 14 18.34 10.49 5.60
N GLU A 15 19.23 9.61 6.05
CA GLU A 15 20.10 8.57 5.46
C GLU A 15 20.12 7.37 6.43
N LEU A 16 20.36 6.16 5.93
CA LEU A 16 21.29 5.22 6.58
C LEU A 16 21.73 4.22 5.51
N ALA A 17 22.94 4.47 5.02
CA ALA A 17 23.73 3.51 4.30
C ALA A 17 24.28 2.46 5.28
N ASP A 18 24.52 1.29 4.71
CA ASP A 18 25.48 0.27 5.11
C ASP A 18 25.19 -0.58 6.36
N HIS A 19 24.76 -1.82 6.11
CA HIS A 19 25.55 -2.97 6.54
C HIS A 19 25.14 -4.22 5.77
N THR A 20 25.99 -4.60 4.82
CA THR A 20 26.05 -5.96 4.27
C THR A 20 26.79 -6.84 5.29
N GLN A 21 26.18 -7.91 5.81
CA GLN A 21 26.85 -9.22 5.98
C GLN A 21 25.93 -10.34 6.53
N LYS A 22 25.87 -11.41 5.72
CA LYS A 22 25.94 -12.86 6.04
C LYS A 22 25.15 -13.41 7.25
N LEU A 23 24.12 -14.21 6.94
CA LEU A 23 23.82 -15.51 7.60
C LEU A 23 23.20 -16.42 6.52
N ASN A 24 24.00 -17.28 5.89
CA ASN A 24 24.23 -18.69 6.21
C ASN A 24 23.08 -19.64 5.85
N SER A 25 23.46 -20.59 4.99
CA SER A 25 22.75 -21.75 4.51
C SER A 25 22.05 -22.56 5.61
N VAL A 26 20.83 -23.00 5.35
CA VAL A 26 20.25 -24.18 5.98
C VAL A 26 19.88 -25.17 4.88
N HIS A 27 20.69 -26.21 4.77
CA HIS A 27 20.33 -27.49 4.15
C HIS A 27 19.33 -28.21 5.06
N THR A 28 18.34 -28.89 4.48
CA THR A 28 17.71 -30.13 5.00
C THR A 28 16.76 -30.73 3.96
N PRO A 29 16.38 -32.03 4.06
CA PRO A 29 16.75 -33.02 3.05
C PRO A 29 15.58 -33.50 2.18
N SER A 30 15.97 -34.15 1.08
CA SER A 30 15.27 -35.15 0.28
C SER A 30 13.85 -35.55 0.69
N GLY A 31 12.92 -35.34 -0.25
CA GLY A 31 12.03 -36.39 -0.72
C GLY A 31 10.83 -36.74 0.14
N GLN A 32 9.84 -35.84 0.22
CA GLN A 32 8.45 -36.25 0.40
C GLN A 32 7.51 -35.45 -0.51
N ARG A 33 6.71 -36.20 -1.28
CA ARG A 33 5.71 -35.73 -2.24
C ARG A 33 4.49 -35.23 -1.49
N TRP A 34 4.39 -33.92 -1.29
CA TRP A 34 3.20 -33.27 -0.73
C TRP A 34 2.07 -33.28 -1.77
N ARG A 35 1.00 -34.05 -1.52
CA ARG A 35 -0.30 -33.79 -2.16
C ARG A 35 -0.88 -32.58 -1.43
N GLY A 36 -0.83 -31.43 -2.08
CA GLY A 36 -1.26 -30.15 -1.53
C GLY A 36 -2.77 -30.10 -1.29
N SER A 37 -3.15 -29.85 -0.04
CA SER A 37 -4.31 -29.03 0.25
C SER A 37 -3.83 -27.57 0.17
N TYR A 38 -4.18 -26.87 -0.91
CA TYR A 38 -3.90 -25.45 -1.01
C TYR A 38 -4.82 -24.73 -0.02
N SER A 39 -4.25 -24.06 0.97
CA SER A 39 -4.98 -23.16 1.87
C SER A 39 -5.68 -22.07 1.03
N CYS A 40 -6.95 -21.77 1.32
CA CYS A 40 -7.74 -20.76 0.62
C CYS A 40 -7.08 -19.36 0.61
N ASP A 41 -6.24 -19.06 1.61
CA ASP A 41 -5.51 -17.79 1.70
C ASP A 41 -4.41 -17.65 0.64
N CYS A 42 -3.77 -18.76 0.23
CA CYS A 42 -2.79 -18.76 -0.87
C CYS A 42 -3.46 -18.42 -2.22
N VAL A 43 -4.69 -18.91 -2.43
CA VAL A 43 -5.46 -18.68 -3.66
C VAL A 43 -5.88 -17.21 -3.78
N ARG A 44 -6.37 -16.61 -2.68
CA ARG A 44 -6.72 -15.17 -2.63
C ARG A 44 -5.51 -14.28 -2.93
N GLY A 45 -4.32 -14.66 -2.44
CA GLY A 45 -3.06 -13.94 -2.70
C GLY A 45 -2.65 -13.93 -4.17
N GLU A 46 -2.64 -15.08 -4.84
CA GLU A 46 -2.27 -15.20 -6.26
C GLU A 46 -3.28 -14.51 -7.20
N GLU A 47 -4.55 -14.53 -6.85
CA GLU A 47 -5.62 -13.84 -7.56
C GLU A 47 -5.53 -12.32 -7.42
N MET A 48 -5.30 -11.82 -6.20
CA MET A 48 -5.01 -10.41 -5.96
C MET A 48 -3.76 -9.97 -6.72
N GLN A 49 -2.71 -10.78 -6.74
CA GLN A 49 -1.49 -10.49 -7.49
C GLN A 49 -1.74 -10.38 -9.01
N ARG A 50 -2.54 -11.28 -9.59
CA ARG A 50 -2.96 -11.19 -11.01
C ARG A 50 -3.77 -9.93 -11.29
N LYS A 51 -4.67 -9.54 -10.38
CA LYS A 51 -5.41 -8.27 -10.47
C LYS A 51 -4.47 -7.08 -10.36
N MET A 52 -3.50 -7.12 -9.46
CA MET A 52 -2.48 -6.08 -9.29
C MET A 52 -1.58 -5.90 -10.51
N CYS A 53 -1.29 -6.97 -11.25
CA CYS A 53 -0.66 -6.86 -12.57
C CYS A 53 -1.52 -5.99 -13.52
N SER A 54 -2.85 -6.15 -13.51
CA SER A 54 -3.73 -5.32 -14.34
C SER A 54 -3.73 -3.84 -13.94
N LEU A 55 -3.44 -3.52 -12.67
CA LEU A 55 -3.38 -2.14 -12.16
C LEU A 55 -2.26 -1.33 -12.81
N PHE A 56 -1.08 -1.93 -13.03
CA PHE A 56 0.00 -1.27 -13.78
C PHE A 56 -0.42 -0.94 -15.21
N ARG A 57 -1.25 -1.79 -15.84
CA ARG A 57 -1.81 -1.53 -17.19
C ARG A 57 -2.73 -0.32 -17.19
N GLU A 58 -3.49 -0.11 -16.12
CA GLU A 58 -4.42 1.03 -16.00
C GLU A 58 -3.71 2.36 -15.76
N VAL A 59 -2.53 2.35 -15.13
CA VAL A 59 -1.70 3.54 -14.91
C VAL A 59 -0.86 3.89 -16.15
N LEU A 60 -0.58 2.91 -17.01
CA LEU A 60 0.23 3.05 -18.24
C LEU A 60 -0.35 3.91 -19.40
N PRO A 61 -1.66 4.22 -19.54
CA PRO A 61 -2.13 5.08 -20.62
C PRO A 61 -2.04 6.55 -20.18
N CYS A 62 -0.81 7.03 -20.01
CA CYS A 62 -0.51 8.45 -19.93
C CYS A 62 0.52 8.81 -21.01
N ASP A 63 0.12 8.58 -22.27
CA ASP A 63 0.39 9.50 -23.38
C ASP A 63 -0.71 9.29 -24.43
N THR A 64 -1.18 10.41 -24.97
CA THR A 64 -2.20 10.61 -26.00
C THR A 64 -2.30 9.47 -27.01
N VAL A 65 -3.37 8.67 -26.96
CA VAL A 65 -4.14 8.06 -28.07
C VAL A 65 -4.97 6.89 -27.53
N ASN A 66 -6.27 6.96 -27.82
CA ASN A 66 -7.28 5.90 -27.69
C ASN A 66 -7.79 5.54 -26.27
N ARG A 67 -8.63 6.44 -25.77
CA ARG A 67 -9.68 6.19 -24.76
C ARG A 67 -10.71 5.10 -25.16
N LYS A 68 -10.53 4.41 -26.30
CA LYS A 68 -11.53 3.53 -26.93
C LYS A 68 -11.15 2.04 -27.02
N ILE A 69 -9.92 1.63 -26.69
CA ILE A 69 -9.50 0.20 -26.81
C ILE A 69 -9.48 -0.52 -25.45
N LEU A 70 -9.53 0.19 -24.32
CA LEU A 70 -9.26 -0.42 -23.01
C LEU A 70 -10.48 -1.05 -22.31
N THR A 71 -11.66 -1.00 -22.93
CA THR A 71 -12.89 -1.53 -22.33
C THR A 71 -13.11 -3.02 -22.65
N GLU A 72 -12.52 -3.56 -23.71
CA GLU A 72 -12.87 -4.91 -24.21
C GLU A 72 -12.00 -6.07 -23.70
N SER A 73 -10.94 -5.81 -22.92
CA SER A 73 -10.02 -6.87 -22.46
C SER A 73 -10.15 -7.23 -20.97
N VAL A 74 -11.07 -6.60 -20.25
CA VAL A 74 -11.26 -6.80 -18.80
C VAL A 74 -12.33 -7.85 -18.48
N GLU A 75 -13.06 -8.32 -19.49
CA GLU A 75 -14.26 -9.15 -19.32
C GLU A 75 -13.97 -10.67 -19.23
N SER A 76 -12.71 -11.11 -19.40
CA SER A 76 -12.35 -12.54 -19.45
C SER A 76 -11.70 -13.10 -18.18
N LEU A 77 -11.55 -12.32 -17.11
CA LEU A 77 -11.07 -12.79 -15.81
C LEU A 77 -12.19 -12.68 -14.79
N SER A 78 -13.17 -13.60 -14.89
CA SER A 78 -14.13 -13.90 -13.82
C SER A 78 -13.35 -14.52 -12.64
N LEU A 79 -12.74 -13.64 -11.86
CA LEU A 79 -12.00 -13.93 -10.64
C LEU A 79 -12.87 -13.41 -9.49
N ASP A 80 -13.15 -14.29 -8.52
CA ASP A 80 -14.10 -14.09 -7.41
C ASP A 80 -13.55 -13.13 -6.36
N LEU A 81 -13.33 -11.88 -6.77
CA LEU A 81 -13.20 -10.72 -5.88
C LEU A 81 -14.58 -10.13 -5.56
N SER A 82 -15.59 -10.99 -5.33
CA SER A 82 -16.93 -10.58 -4.88
C SER A 82 -16.92 -9.99 -3.46
N GLY A 83 -15.80 -10.10 -2.76
CA GLY A 83 -15.58 -9.55 -1.44
C GLY A 83 -15.76 -8.03 -1.37
N ILE A 84 -16.25 -7.58 -0.21
CA ILE A 84 -16.34 -6.17 0.15
C ILE A 84 -15.34 -5.94 1.28
N SER A 85 -14.39 -5.02 1.10
CA SER A 85 -13.38 -4.72 2.12
C SER A 85 -12.98 -3.25 2.07
N PRO A 86 -12.65 -2.63 3.22
CA PRO A 86 -11.86 -1.41 3.21
C PRO A 86 -10.48 -1.72 2.64
N LEU A 87 -9.92 -0.80 1.85
CA LEU A 87 -8.66 -1.04 1.17
C LEU A 87 -7.84 0.24 0.98
N PHE A 88 -6.53 0.07 0.89
CA PHE A 88 -5.58 1.12 0.53
C PHE A 88 -4.66 0.64 -0.58
N VAL A 89 -4.46 1.49 -1.59
CA VAL A 89 -3.45 1.28 -2.64
C VAL A 89 -2.30 2.25 -2.39
N THR A 90 -1.09 1.69 -2.35
CA THR A 90 0.15 2.41 -2.03
C THR A 90 1.19 2.20 -3.11
N TRP A 91 1.74 3.29 -3.62
CA TRP A 91 2.88 3.34 -4.51
C TRP A 91 4.14 3.67 -3.72
N LYS A 92 5.17 2.85 -3.88
CA LYS A 92 6.53 3.10 -3.39
C LYS A 92 7.50 3.10 -4.58
N THR A 93 8.59 3.86 -4.51
CA THR A 93 9.58 3.96 -5.59
C THR A 93 11.00 3.82 -5.06
N GLY A 94 11.90 3.30 -5.90
CA GLY A 94 13.33 3.22 -5.60
C GLY A 94 13.70 2.06 -4.66
N ARG A 95 15.00 1.95 -4.37
CA ARG A 95 15.56 0.86 -3.56
C ARG A 95 15.17 0.93 -2.09
N ASP A 96 15.01 2.15 -1.59
CA ASP A 96 14.56 2.50 -0.25
C ASP A 96 13.02 2.47 -0.10
N LYS A 97 12.28 2.11 -1.17
CA LYS A 97 10.83 2.00 -1.19
C LYS A 97 10.13 3.24 -0.61
N ARG A 98 10.58 4.42 -1.01
CA ARG A 98 9.99 5.71 -0.59
C ARG A 98 8.55 5.83 -1.07
N LEU A 99 7.69 6.36 -0.20
CA LEU A 99 6.29 6.63 -0.52
C LEU A 99 6.18 7.58 -1.73
N ARG A 100 5.33 7.20 -2.69
CA ARG A 100 5.08 7.93 -3.95
C ARG A 100 3.59 8.20 -4.22
N GLY A 101 2.71 7.56 -3.46
CA GLY A 101 1.27 7.79 -3.44
C GLY A 101 0.59 6.80 -2.51
N CYS A 102 -0.47 7.17 -1.81
CA CYS A 102 -1.26 6.26 -1.00
C CYS A 102 -2.65 6.81 -0.75
N ILE A 103 -3.68 6.16 -1.31
CA ILE A 103 -5.08 6.55 -1.13
C ILE A 103 -5.90 5.26 -0.94
N GLY A 104 -6.94 5.36 -0.12
CA GLY A 104 -7.83 4.24 0.20
C GLY A 104 -9.06 4.69 0.96
N THR A 105 -9.78 3.72 1.50
CA THR A 105 -11.02 3.93 2.23
C THR A 105 -11.14 2.99 3.43
N PHE A 106 -11.81 3.50 4.47
CA PHE A 106 -12.28 2.70 5.61
C PHE A 106 -13.67 2.13 5.40
N SER A 107 -14.40 2.59 4.38
CA SER A 107 -15.70 2.04 4.03
C SER A 107 -15.50 0.76 3.23
N ALA A 108 -16.20 -0.30 3.63
CA ALA A 108 -16.19 -1.55 2.89
C ALA A 108 -16.73 -1.31 1.48
N MET A 109 -15.95 -1.68 0.47
CA MET A 109 -16.34 -1.52 -0.93
C MET A 109 -16.05 -2.79 -1.73
N ASN A 110 -16.75 -2.96 -2.85
CA ASN A 110 -16.45 -4.04 -3.78
C ASN A 110 -14.98 -3.95 -4.24
N LEU A 111 -14.24 -5.04 -4.07
CA LEU A 111 -12.80 -5.06 -4.35
C LEU A 111 -12.49 -4.74 -5.82
N HIS A 112 -13.32 -5.21 -6.76
CA HIS A 112 -13.09 -4.94 -8.18
C HIS A 112 -13.13 -3.45 -8.50
N SER A 113 -14.18 -2.74 -8.09
CA SER A 113 -14.30 -1.31 -8.36
C SER A 113 -13.29 -0.50 -7.56
N GLY A 114 -13.10 -0.87 -6.28
CA GLY A 114 -12.22 -0.17 -5.37
C GLY A 114 -10.74 -0.24 -5.75
N LEU A 115 -10.26 -1.41 -6.16
CA LEU A 115 -8.88 -1.56 -6.60
C LEU A 115 -8.60 -0.65 -7.80
N ARG A 116 -9.47 -0.63 -8.80
CA ARG A 116 -9.34 0.23 -9.98
C ARG A 116 -9.35 1.72 -9.60
N GLU A 117 -10.35 2.14 -8.84
CA GLU A 117 -10.51 3.53 -8.43
C GLU A 117 -9.32 4.04 -7.61
N TYR A 118 -8.93 3.30 -6.57
CA TYR A 118 -7.88 3.72 -5.66
C TYR A 118 -6.48 3.55 -6.25
N THR A 119 -6.29 2.66 -7.22
CA THR A 119 -5.05 2.59 -7.99
C THR A 119 -4.81 3.87 -8.78
N LEU A 120 -5.78 4.28 -9.59
CA LEU A 120 -5.66 5.48 -10.40
C LEU A 120 -5.56 6.74 -9.53
N THR A 121 -6.36 6.80 -8.48
CA THR A 121 -6.38 7.96 -7.58
C THR A 121 -5.08 8.09 -6.80
N SER A 122 -4.54 7.00 -6.25
CA SER A 122 -3.25 7.03 -5.55
C SER A 122 -2.06 7.29 -6.48
N ALA A 123 -2.14 6.90 -7.74
CA ALA A 123 -1.09 7.13 -8.75
C ALA A 123 -1.08 8.57 -9.29
N LEU A 124 -2.26 9.14 -9.53
CA LEU A 124 -2.41 10.34 -10.36
C LEU A 124 -3.05 11.53 -9.65
N LYS A 125 -3.69 11.33 -8.50
CA LYS A 125 -4.51 12.35 -7.82
C LYS A 125 -4.19 12.52 -6.33
N ASP A 126 -3.14 11.88 -5.84
CA ASP A 126 -2.66 12.10 -4.48
C ASP A 126 -2.00 13.49 -4.40
N SER A 127 -2.69 14.47 -3.82
CA SER A 127 -2.26 15.89 -3.82
C SER A 127 -0.91 16.15 -3.14
N ARG A 128 -0.37 15.17 -2.40
CA ARG A 128 0.96 15.26 -1.78
C ARG A 128 2.09 15.06 -2.78
N PHE A 129 1.79 14.53 -3.98
CA PHE A 129 2.77 14.20 -5.00
C PHE A 129 2.28 14.64 -6.38
N PRO A 130 3.17 14.98 -7.31
CA PRO A 130 2.78 15.11 -8.72
C PRO A 130 2.29 13.76 -9.26
N PRO A 131 1.44 13.73 -10.30
CA PRO A 131 1.05 12.49 -10.96
C PRO A 131 2.26 11.63 -11.35
N LEU A 132 2.15 10.30 -11.27
CA LEU A 132 3.21 9.38 -11.71
C LEU A 132 3.51 9.54 -13.20
N THR A 133 4.80 9.53 -13.55
CA THR A 133 5.24 9.54 -14.96
C THR A 133 5.69 8.16 -15.45
N ARG A 134 5.79 8.01 -16.78
CA ARG A 134 6.18 6.74 -17.41
C ARG A 134 7.59 6.31 -17.02
N GLU A 135 8.51 7.25 -16.87
CA GLU A 135 9.91 7.03 -16.53
C GLU A 135 10.09 6.49 -15.10
N GLU A 136 9.11 6.74 -14.23
CA GLU A 136 9.12 6.24 -12.86
C GLU A 136 8.75 4.76 -12.79
N LEU A 137 7.96 4.25 -13.75
CA LEU A 137 7.37 2.90 -13.69
C LEU A 137 8.37 1.79 -13.39
N PRO A 138 9.56 1.71 -14.03
CA PRO A 138 10.52 0.63 -13.76
C PRO A 138 10.99 0.54 -12.31
N LYS A 139 10.81 1.60 -11.52
CA LYS A 139 11.24 1.71 -10.13
C LYS A 139 10.10 1.53 -9.12
N LEU A 140 8.86 1.34 -9.60
CA LEU A 140 7.67 1.32 -8.75
C LEU A 140 7.37 -0.04 -8.14
N PHE A 141 6.81 0.03 -6.94
CA PHE A 141 6.15 -1.04 -6.22
C PHE A 141 4.72 -0.61 -5.93
N CYS A 142 3.75 -1.43 -6.33
CA CYS A 142 2.35 -1.27 -5.99
C CYS A 142 2.02 -2.22 -4.83
N SER A 143 1.41 -1.69 -3.77
CA SER A 143 0.92 -2.48 -2.64
C SER A 143 -0.58 -2.27 -2.46
N VAL A 144 -1.32 -3.35 -2.26
CA VAL A 144 -2.73 -3.33 -1.87
C VAL A 144 -2.81 -3.84 -0.45
N SER A 145 -3.44 -3.08 0.44
CA SER A 145 -3.72 -3.47 1.82
C SER A 145 -5.22 -3.58 2.03
N LEU A 146 -5.72 -4.76 2.34
CA LEU A 146 -7.12 -4.99 2.74
C LEU A 146 -7.21 -4.92 4.26
N LEU A 147 -8.08 -4.07 4.80
CA LEU A 147 -8.17 -3.86 6.23
C LEU A 147 -9.20 -4.80 6.85
N THR A 148 -8.82 -5.47 7.93
CA THR A 148 -9.60 -6.51 8.59
C THR A 148 -9.56 -6.36 10.11
N ASN A 149 -10.47 -7.04 10.80
CA ASN A 149 -10.47 -7.18 12.27
C ASN A 149 -10.44 -5.84 13.02
N PHE A 150 -11.41 -4.96 12.73
CA PHE A 150 -11.55 -3.69 13.45
C PHE A 150 -12.07 -3.93 14.87
N GLU A 151 -11.32 -3.43 15.85
CA GLU A 151 -11.63 -3.55 17.27
C GLU A 151 -11.44 -2.20 17.96
N ASP A 152 -12.41 -1.81 18.78
CA ASP A 152 -12.23 -0.64 19.67
C ASP A 152 -11.22 -1.02 20.76
N ALA A 153 -10.18 -0.22 20.91
CA ALA A 153 -9.14 -0.42 21.90
C ALA A 153 -9.56 0.15 23.26
N SER A 154 -9.09 -0.47 24.34
CA SER A 154 -9.39 -0.04 25.71
C SER A 154 -8.75 1.31 26.07
N ASP A 155 -7.55 1.59 25.56
CA ASP A 155 -6.88 2.88 25.65
C ASP A 155 -6.00 3.16 24.41
N TYR A 156 -5.28 4.28 24.42
CA TYR A 156 -4.44 4.71 23.28
C TYR A 156 -3.14 3.89 23.11
N LEU A 157 -2.81 3.00 24.05
CA LEU A 157 -1.65 2.10 24.04
C LEU A 157 -2.03 0.64 23.77
N ASP A 158 -3.32 0.29 23.81
CA ASP A 158 -3.85 -1.06 23.59
C ASP A 158 -3.81 -1.49 22.11
N TRP A 159 -2.60 -1.58 21.57
CA TRP A 159 -2.26 -2.08 20.24
C TRP A 159 -0.78 -2.45 20.19
N GLU A 160 -0.37 -3.11 19.10
CA GLU A 160 0.97 -3.71 18.96
C GLU A 160 1.65 -3.21 17.69
N VAL A 161 2.85 -2.67 17.84
CA VAL A 161 3.65 -2.11 16.76
C VAL A 161 4.02 -3.19 15.75
N GLY A 162 3.77 -2.94 14.47
CA GLY A 162 4.06 -3.89 13.38
C GLY A 162 3.01 -4.98 13.19
N VAL A 163 2.00 -5.06 14.07
CA VAL A 163 0.85 -5.97 13.94
C VAL A 163 -0.42 -5.20 13.63
N HIS A 164 -0.68 -4.13 14.39
CA HIS A 164 -1.91 -3.38 14.30
C HIS A 164 -1.72 -2.06 13.54
N GLY A 165 -2.64 -1.79 12.62
CA GLY A 165 -2.93 -0.44 12.15
C GLY A 165 -3.88 0.22 13.14
N ILE A 166 -3.84 1.55 13.20
CA ILE A 166 -4.66 2.30 14.14
C ILE A 166 -5.37 3.45 13.46
N ARG A 167 -6.61 3.68 13.88
CA ARG A 167 -7.42 4.85 13.52
C ARG A 167 -7.79 5.55 14.81
N ILE A 168 -7.37 6.79 14.94
CA ILE A 168 -7.70 7.62 16.10
C ILE A 168 -8.80 8.61 15.74
N GLU A 169 -9.69 8.86 16.68
CA GLU A 169 -10.67 9.94 16.66
C GLU A 169 -10.44 10.85 17.86
N PHE A 170 -10.39 12.16 17.62
CA PHE A 170 -10.14 13.15 18.65
C PHE A 170 -10.82 14.48 18.32
N ILE A 171 -10.98 15.34 19.32
CA ILE A 171 -11.43 16.71 19.15
C ILE A 171 -10.20 17.62 19.17
N ASN A 172 -10.01 18.43 18.14
CA ASN A 172 -8.88 19.36 18.09
C ASN A 172 -9.12 20.62 18.94
N GLU A 173 -8.13 21.51 19.01
CA GLU A 173 -8.20 22.74 19.79
C GLU A 173 -9.31 23.72 19.35
N LYS A 174 -9.89 23.48 18.17
CA LYS A 174 -11.01 24.27 17.61
C LYS A 174 -12.37 23.64 17.88
N GLY A 175 -12.43 22.57 18.68
CA GLY A 175 -13.67 21.84 18.94
C GLY A 175 -14.15 20.96 17.78
N VAL A 176 -13.31 20.75 16.75
CA VAL A 176 -13.69 20.00 15.55
C VAL A 176 -13.23 18.55 15.69
N LYS A 177 -14.15 17.62 15.40
CA LYS A 177 -13.83 16.19 15.34
C LYS A 177 -12.90 15.89 14.16
N ARG A 178 -11.80 15.20 14.45
CA ARG A 178 -10.78 14.78 13.47
C ARG A 178 -10.53 13.29 13.57
N THR A 179 -10.05 12.74 12.48
CA THR A 179 -9.59 11.35 12.42
C THR A 179 -8.25 11.27 11.73
N ALA A 180 -7.37 10.40 12.21
CA ALA A 180 -6.10 10.11 11.57
C ALA A 180 -5.83 8.61 11.63
N THR A 181 -5.01 8.12 10.70
CA THR A 181 -4.68 6.70 10.66
C THR A 181 -3.26 6.43 10.17
N TYR A 182 -2.73 5.30 10.63
CA TYR A 182 -1.55 4.65 10.10
C TYR A 182 -1.82 3.15 9.90
N LEU A 183 -1.33 2.63 8.78
CA LEU A 183 -1.33 1.19 8.48
C LEU A 183 -0.32 0.45 9.38
N PRO A 184 -0.47 -0.88 9.57
CA PRO A 184 0.34 -1.66 10.53
C PRO A 184 1.85 -1.50 10.38
N GLU A 185 2.34 -1.31 9.16
CA GLU A 185 3.77 -1.21 8.88
C GLU A 185 4.37 0.14 9.28
N VAL A 186 3.59 1.21 9.40
CA VAL A 186 4.15 2.58 9.44
C VAL A 186 4.97 2.80 10.71
N ALA A 187 4.43 2.46 11.88
CA ALA A 187 5.14 2.64 13.15
C ALA A 187 6.47 1.86 13.16
N LYS A 188 6.43 0.61 12.67
CA LYS A 188 7.63 -0.24 12.56
C LYS A 188 8.65 0.28 11.55
N GLU A 189 8.20 0.76 10.39
CA GLU A 189 9.08 1.34 9.35
C GLU A 189 9.75 2.64 9.82
N GLN A 190 9.15 3.36 10.78
CA GLN A 190 9.69 4.59 11.35
C GLN A 190 10.46 4.37 12.66
N ASP A 191 10.53 3.13 13.15
CA ASP A 191 11.07 2.79 14.47
C ASP A 191 10.40 3.61 15.61
N TRP A 192 9.08 3.77 15.51
CA TRP A 192 8.27 4.47 16.51
C TRP A 192 7.65 3.50 17.51
N ASP A 193 7.69 3.89 18.78
CA ASP A 193 6.87 3.29 19.82
C ASP A 193 5.40 3.75 19.74
N GLN A 194 4.54 3.25 20.63
CA GLN A 194 3.13 3.63 20.64
C GLN A 194 2.92 5.13 20.89
N ILE A 195 3.68 5.76 21.79
CA ILE A 195 3.53 7.18 22.14
C ILE A 195 3.90 8.06 20.96
N GLN A 196 5.07 7.81 20.36
CA GLN A 196 5.56 8.53 19.19
C GLN A 196 4.59 8.40 18.02
N THR A 197 4.00 7.20 17.82
CA THR A 197 3.00 6.97 16.78
C THR A 197 1.72 7.77 17.02
N ILE A 198 1.20 7.79 18.26
CA ILE A 198 -0.01 8.56 18.61
C ILE A 198 0.23 10.06 18.43
N ASP A 199 1.37 10.57 18.88
CA ASP A 199 1.72 11.99 18.75
C ASP A 199 1.83 12.38 17.27
N SER A 200 2.50 11.56 16.47
CA SER A 200 2.59 11.72 15.02
C SER A 200 1.20 11.72 14.36
N LEU A 201 0.30 10.83 14.77
CA LEU A 201 -1.08 10.80 14.26
C LEU A 201 -1.89 12.04 14.62
N LEU A 202 -1.76 12.56 15.84
CA LEU A 202 -2.42 13.79 16.25
C LEU A 202 -1.95 14.95 15.36
N ARG A 203 -0.64 15.08 15.14
CA ARG A 203 -0.08 16.09 14.23
C ARG A 203 -0.60 15.92 12.80
N LYS A 204 -0.58 14.70 12.28
CA LYS A 204 -1.13 14.36 10.95
C LYS A 204 -2.62 14.68 10.83
N GLY A 205 -3.39 14.48 11.90
CA GLY A 205 -4.81 14.84 11.97
C GLY A 205 -5.08 16.33 12.17
N GLY A 206 -4.04 17.16 12.23
CA GLY A 206 -4.13 18.62 12.32
C GLY A 206 -4.21 19.17 13.74
N PHE A 207 -3.83 18.40 14.77
CA PHE A 207 -3.75 18.89 16.14
C PHE A 207 -2.50 19.77 16.33
N LYS A 208 -2.69 21.03 16.74
CA LYS A 208 -1.58 21.99 16.84
C LYS A 208 -1.18 22.35 18.26
N ALA A 209 -2.03 22.09 19.26
CA ALA A 209 -1.74 22.38 20.66
C ALA A 209 -0.66 21.42 21.26
N PRO A 210 -0.15 21.70 22.48
CA PRO A 210 0.70 20.76 23.22
C PRO A 210 -0.01 19.43 23.49
N ILE A 211 0.70 18.32 23.31
CA ILE A 211 0.16 16.96 23.51
C ILE A 211 0.48 16.50 24.94
N THR A 212 -0.52 16.51 25.82
CA THR A 212 -0.39 16.07 27.22
C THR A 212 -0.82 14.62 27.39
N SER A 213 -0.42 13.98 28.50
CA SER A 213 -0.92 12.63 28.84
C SER A 213 -2.44 12.60 28.99
N GLU A 214 -3.02 13.62 29.64
CA GLU A 214 -4.47 13.73 29.79
C GLU A 214 -5.18 13.85 28.44
N PHE A 215 -4.61 14.59 27.48
CA PHE A 215 -5.19 14.67 26.15
C PHE A 215 -5.16 13.31 25.43
N ARG A 216 -4.06 12.55 25.52
CA ARG A 216 -3.97 11.21 24.91
C ARG A 216 -5.06 10.26 25.42
N LYS A 217 -5.44 10.36 26.70
CA LYS A 217 -6.52 9.57 27.30
C LYS A 217 -7.91 9.90 26.72
N THR A 218 -8.08 11.06 26.08
CA THR A 218 -9.36 11.43 25.44
C THR A 218 -9.53 10.83 24.04
N ILE A 219 -8.47 10.25 23.47
CA ILE A 219 -8.48 9.68 22.13
C ILE A 219 -9.32 8.41 22.13
N LYS A 220 -10.27 8.33 21.19
CA LYS A 220 -10.87 7.03 20.85
C LYS A 220 -9.97 6.36 19.81
N LEU A 221 -9.50 5.16 20.11
CA LEU A 221 -8.66 4.37 19.21
C LEU A 221 -9.42 3.12 18.75
N THR A 222 -9.40 2.89 17.44
CA THR A 222 -9.79 1.61 16.84
C THR A 222 -8.54 1.01 16.22
N ARG A 223 -8.20 -0.22 16.61
CA ARG A 223 -7.11 -1.00 16.01
C ARG A 223 -7.66 -1.94 14.94
N TYR A 224 -6.82 -2.30 13.99
CA TYR A 224 -7.18 -3.23 12.92
C TYR A 224 -5.94 -3.95 12.39
N ARG A 225 -6.13 -5.00 11.60
CA ARG A 225 -5.06 -5.68 10.87
C ARG A 225 -5.18 -5.42 9.38
N SER A 226 -4.14 -5.75 8.63
CA SER A 226 -4.24 -5.75 7.17
C SER A 226 -3.59 -6.96 6.54
N GLU A 227 -4.21 -7.40 5.44
CA GLU A 227 -3.58 -8.31 4.49
C GLU A 227 -2.98 -7.47 3.37
N LYS A 228 -1.67 -7.62 3.17
CA LYS A 228 -0.92 -6.80 2.21
C LYS A 228 -0.28 -7.67 1.14
N VAL A 229 -0.54 -7.31 -0.11
CA VAL A 229 0.16 -7.86 -1.27
C VAL A 229 0.94 -6.72 -1.93
N THR A 230 2.17 -7.01 -2.35
CA THR A 230 3.04 -6.05 -3.03
C THR A 230 3.58 -6.67 -4.31
N ILE A 231 3.61 -5.90 -5.39
CA ILE A 231 4.23 -6.28 -6.66
C ILE A 231 5.05 -5.11 -7.21
N SER A 232 6.25 -5.42 -7.69
CA SER A 232 7.10 -4.49 -8.44
C SER A 232 6.72 -4.44 -9.91
N TYR A 233 7.07 -3.35 -10.58
CA TYR A 233 6.91 -3.26 -12.03
C TYR A 233 7.67 -4.38 -12.77
N ALA A 234 8.85 -4.76 -12.28
CA ALA A 234 9.64 -5.85 -12.84
C ALA A 234 8.89 -7.19 -12.79
N GLU A 235 8.28 -7.52 -11.65
CA GLU A 235 7.46 -8.73 -11.50
C GLU A 235 6.21 -8.69 -12.40
N TYR A 236 5.59 -7.52 -12.54
CA TYR A 236 4.49 -7.34 -13.49
C TYR A 236 4.93 -7.65 -14.93
N ILE A 237 6.04 -7.08 -15.40
CA ILE A 237 6.56 -7.33 -16.75
C ILE A 237 6.92 -8.81 -16.95
N ALA A 238 7.56 -9.44 -15.96
CA ALA A 238 7.88 -10.87 -16.00
C ALA A 238 6.62 -11.74 -16.11
N SER A 239 5.57 -11.43 -15.35
CA SER A 239 4.28 -12.15 -15.44
C SER A 239 3.65 -12.03 -16.83
N ARG A 240 3.80 -10.87 -17.50
CA ARG A 240 3.31 -10.67 -18.87
C ARG A 240 4.06 -11.55 -19.87
N GLN A 241 5.38 -11.63 -19.76
CA GLN A 241 6.22 -12.46 -20.61
C GLN A 241 5.88 -13.95 -20.48
N HIS A 242 5.58 -14.43 -19.28
CA HIS A 242 5.13 -15.79 -19.06
C HIS A 242 3.76 -16.10 -19.69
N CYS A 243 2.80 -15.17 -19.63
CA CYS A 243 1.51 -15.33 -20.32
C CYS A 243 1.65 -15.33 -21.86
N PHE A 244 2.69 -14.69 -22.40
CA PHE A 244 2.99 -14.72 -23.84
C PHE A 244 3.52 -16.07 -24.31
N GLN A 245 4.40 -16.69 -23.53
CA GLN A 245 4.94 -18.03 -23.83
C GLN A 245 3.86 -19.12 -23.74
N ASN A 246 2.83 -18.91 -22.93
CA ASN A 246 1.71 -19.83 -22.74
C ASN A 246 0.45 -19.49 -23.59
N GLY A 247 0.55 -18.55 -24.55
CA GLY A 247 -0.46 -18.34 -25.60
C GLY A 247 -1.77 -17.63 -25.19
N THR A 248 -1.84 -16.97 -24.04
CA THR A 248 -3.11 -16.41 -23.52
C THR A 248 -3.35 -14.92 -23.84
N LEU A 249 -2.36 -14.19 -24.38
CA LEU A 249 -2.49 -12.76 -24.74
C LEU A 249 -1.68 -12.42 -26.02
N HIS A 250 -2.18 -11.51 -26.87
CA HIS A 250 -1.45 -10.97 -28.02
C HIS A 250 -0.31 -10.02 -27.62
N ALA A 251 0.85 -10.20 -28.26
CA ALA A 251 2.13 -9.53 -27.99
C ALA A 251 1.96 -8.01 -27.79
N PRO A 252 2.70 -7.36 -26.85
CA PRO A 252 2.73 -5.91 -26.83
C PRO A 252 3.48 -5.45 -28.08
N PRO A 253 3.13 -4.30 -28.68
CA PRO A 253 3.98 -3.73 -29.72
C PRO A 253 5.38 -3.54 -29.15
N LEU A 254 6.38 -4.12 -29.83
CA LEU A 254 7.78 -3.86 -29.56
C LEU A 254 7.99 -2.35 -29.70
N TYR A 255 8.21 -1.66 -28.58
CA TYR A 255 8.71 -0.30 -28.63
C TYR A 255 10.15 -0.39 -29.14
N ASN A 256 10.30 -0.27 -30.45
CA ASN A 256 11.59 -0.05 -31.07
C ASN A 256 12.17 1.25 -30.49
N HIS A 257 13.25 1.11 -29.73
CA HIS A 257 14.24 2.16 -29.58
C HIS A 257 14.77 2.49 -30.96
N TYR A 258 14.51 3.68 -31.48
CA TYR A 258 15.38 4.31 -32.46
C TYR A 258 15.40 5.83 -32.27
N SER A 259 16.62 6.29 -31.97
CA SER A 259 17.28 7.59 -32.21
C SER A 259 16.63 8.87 -31.70
#